data_AF-T0GHI9-F1
#
_entry.id   AF-T0GHI9-F1
#
_cell.length_a   1.000
_cell.length_b   1.000
_cell.length_c   1.000
_cell.angle_alpha   90.00
_cell.angle_beta   90.00
_cell.angle_gamma   90.00
#
_symmetry.space_group_name_H-M   'P 1'
#
loop_
_entity.id
_entity.type
_entity.pdbx_description
1 polymer ?
#
loop_
_entity_poly.entity_id
_entity_poly.type
_entity_poly.pdbx_seq_one_letter_code
_entity_poly.pdbx_strand_id
1 'polypeptide(L)'
;MFDEVELMGDLPRPRWPLHPQPRPLERLDTYVRRLADTYGMGVATFCRYGLGCNVGDLDRCADDPPQALLERLSSGTGQSIRRLRNMTDARCHARTKVAARWVIRCDPEIVHKMRFRFSGHGGFVDSI
;
A
#
# COMPACT_ATOMS: atom_id res chain seq x y z
N MET A 1 25.27 38.68 -16.72
CA MET A 1 24.88 37.98 -15.48
C MET A 1 24.05 36.81 -15.97
N PHE A 2 24.63 35.62 -16.01
CA PHE A 2 23.98 34.46 -16.63
C PHE A 2 22.84 34.00 -15.72
N ASP A 3 21.63 33.92 -16.26
CA ASP A 3 20.48 33.28 -15.61
C ASP A 3 20.82 31.80 -15.40
N GLU A 4 21.35 31.44 -14.22
CA GLU A 4 21.65 30.04 -13.82
C GLU A 4 20.42 29.12 -13.86
N VAL A 5 19.22 29.70 -14.00
CA VAL A 5 17.94 28.99 -14.15
C VAL A 5 17.83 28.24 -15.49
N GLU A 6 18.64 28.59 -16.50
CA GLU A 6 18.56 27.97 -17.83
C GLU A 6 19.48 26.74 -17.99
N LEU A 7 20.49 26.57 -17.11
CA LEU A 7 21.46 25.46 -17.18
C LEU A 7 21.03 24.21 -16.39
N MET A 8 20.00 24.34 -15.56
CA MET A 8 19.45 23.26 -14.74
C MET A 8 18.11 22.83 -15.34
N GLY A 9 18.15 22.11 -16.47
CA GLY A 9 16.96 21.42 -16.97
C GLY A 9 16.32 20.58 -15.85
N ASP A 10 14.99 20.44 -15.87
CA ASP A 10 14.14 19.82 -14.82
C ASP A 10 14.89 18.76 -14.00
N LEU A 11 15.55 19.19 -12.91
CA LEU A 11 16.22 18.26 -12.03
C LEU A 11 15.15 17.32 -11.50
N PRO A 12 15.39 15.99 -11.51
CA PRO A 12 14.41 15.04 -11.02
C PRO A 12 14.02 15.46 -9.61
N ARG A 13 12.71 15.66 -9.39
CA ARG A 13 12.21 16.09 -8.08
C ARG A 13 12.84 15.22 -7.01
N PRO A 14 13.49 15.81 -5.99
CA PRO A 14 14.18 15.04 -4.99
C PRO A 14 13.17 14.07 -4.36
N ARG A 15 13.56 12.79 -4.30
CA ARG A 15 12.76 11.78 -3.62
C ARG A 15 12.55 12.24 -2.19
N TRP A 16 11.41 11.87 -1.60
CA TRP A 16 11.19 12.19 -0.22
C TRP A 16 12.25 11.48 0.65
N PRO A 17 12.85 12.15 1.64
CA PRO A 17 14.05 11.66 2.31
C PRO A 17 13.83 10.39 3.14
N LEU A 18 12.59 10.10 3.55
CA LEU A 18 12.22 8.98 4.41
C LEU A 18 10.96 8.27 3.91
N HIS A 19 11.12 7.33 2.99
CA HIS A 19 9.99 6.57 2.44
C HIS A 19 10.20 5.06 2.64
N PRO A 20 9.31 4.36 3.37
CA PRO A 20 9.39 2.91 3.48
C PRO A 20 9.14 2.24 2.13
N GLN A 21 9.74 1.08 1.91
CA GLN A 21 9.41 0.25 0.74
C GLN A 21 8.01 -0.39 0.91
N PRO A 22 7.20 -0.52 -0.15
CA PRO A 22 5.94 -1.25 -0.09
C PRO A 22 6.14 -2.70 0.31
N ARG A 23 5.38 -3.18 1.30
CA ARG A 23 5.42 -4.57 1.78
C ARG A 23 4.83 -5.53 0.74
N PRO A 24 5.18 -6.83 0.81
CA PRO A 24 4.50 -7.85 0.01
C PRO A 24 2.99 -7.83 0.28
N LEU A 25 2.18 -7.89 -0.77
CA LEU A 25 0.71 -7.89 -0.70
C LEU A 25 0.10 -6.68 0.03
N GLU A 26 0.83 -5.58 0.19
CA GLU A 26 0.29 -4.36 0.79
C GLU A 26 -0.68 -3.67 -0.18
N ARG A 27 -1.84 -3.23 0.35
CA ARG A 27 -2.78 -2.37 -0.37
C ARG A 27 -2.26 -0.92 -0.42
N LEU A 28 -2.70 -0.18 -1.44
CA LEU A 28 -2.22 1.17 -1.70
C LEU A 28 -2.58 2.16 -0.59
N ASP A 29 -3.80 2.08 -0.05
CA ASP A 29 -4.25 2.88 1.09
C ASP A 29 -3.38 2.64 2.33
N THR A 30 -3.11 1.37 2.66
CA THR A 30 -2.32 0.97 3.82
C THR A 30 -0.88 1.48 3.68
N TYR A 31 -0.33 1.42 2.46
CA TYR A 31 0.98 1.99 2.16
C TYR A 31 1.02 3.51 2.34
N VAL A 32 -0.01 4.23 1.88
CA VAL A 32 -0.12 5.69 2.06
C VAL A 32 -0.25 6.07 3.55
N ARG A 33 -1.01 5.30 4.34
CA ARG A 33 -1.10 5.52 5.79
C ARG A 33 0.26 5.35 6.47
N ARG A 34 0.99 4.28 6.12
CA ARG A 34 2.33 4.03 6.66
C ARG A 34 3.35 5.09 6.23
N LEU A 35 3.21 5.65 5.02
CA LEU A 35 3.98 6.82 4.60
C LEU A 35 3.69 8.02 5.49
N ALA A 36 2.41 8.35 5.72
CA ALA A 36 2.02 9.46 6.60
C ALA A 36 2.59 9.29 8.02
N ASP A 37 2.47 8.09 8.59
CA ASP A 37 3.04 7.74 9.90
C ASP A 37 4.56 7.92 9.94
N THR A 38 5.26 7.55 8.86
CA THR A 38 6.72 7.71 8.75
C THR A 38 7.15 9.18 8.84
N TYR A 39 6.32 10.10 8.36
CA TYR A 39 6.56 11.55 8.46
C TYR A 39 5.97 12.17 9.72
N GLY A 40 5.38 11.40 10.63
CA GLY A 40 4.70 11.92 11.82
C GLY A 40 3.50 12.81 11.46
N MET A 41 2.89 12.59 10.29
CA MET A 41 1.77 13.38 9.79
C MET A 41 0.48 12.58 9.80
N GLY A 42 -0.64 13.24 10.08
CA GLY A 42 -1.96 12.66 9.82
C GLY A 42 -2.15 12.37 8.34
N VAL A 43 -2.86 11.27 8.03
CA VAL A 43 -3.14 10.82 6.65
C VAL A 43 -3.80 11.93 5.81
N ALA A 44 -4.74 12.69 6.40
CA ALA A 44 -5.37 13.87 5.78
C ALA A 44 -4.35 14.91 5.31
N THR A 45 -3.42 15.26 6.19
CA THR A 45 -2.35 16.20 5.92
C THR A 45 -1.41 15.67 4.84
N PHE A 46 -0.99 14.40 4.95
CA PHE A 46 -0.10 13.79 3.98
C PHE A 46 -0.73 13.71 2.58
N CYS A 47 -1.97 13.28 2.47
CA CYS A 47 -2.69 13.25 1.21
C CYS A 47 -2.83 14.66 0.62
N ARG A 48 -3.21 15.66 1.42
CA ARG A 48 -3.41 17.03 0.93
C ARG A 48 -2.11 17.65 0.42
N TYR A 49 -1.03 17.57 1.19
CA TYR A 49 0.21 18.28 0.88
C TYR A 49 1.21 17.43 0.08
N GLY A 50 1.30 16.14 0.38
CA GLY A 50 2.21 15.21 -0.29
C GLY A 50 1.65 14.66 -1.60
N LEU A 51 0.36 14.34 -1.64
CA LEU A 51 -0.29 13.72 -2.81
C LEU A 51 -1.17 14.67 -3.61
N GLY A 52 -1.57 15.81 -3.04
CA GLY A 52 -2.51 16.74 -3.66
C GLY A 52 -3.95 16.21 -3.70
N CYS A 53 -4.33 15.27 -2.83
CA CYS A 53 -5.69 14.70 -2.76
C CYS A 53 -6.34 14.95 -1.40
N ASN A 54 -7.67 15.09 -1.36
CA ASN A 54 -8.42 15.19 -0.12
C ASN A 54 -8.77 13.79 0.42
N VAL A 55 -8.68 13.60 1.74
CA VAL A 55 -8.77 12.27 2.37
C VAL A 55 -10.14 11.61 2.35
N GLY A 56 -11.22 12.36 2.05
CA GLY A 56 -12.55 11.78 1.90
C GLY A 56 -12.58 10.58 0.93
N ASP A 57 -11.65 10.53 -0.03
CA ASP A 57 -11.60 9.52 -1.06
C ASP A 57 -10.33 8.64 -1.02
N LEU A 58 -9.56 8.54 0.07
CA LEU A 58 -8.32 7.74 0.02
C LEU A 58 -8.59 6.26 -0.31
N ASP A 59 -9.59 5.65 0.33
CA ASP A 59 -9.91 4.24 0.09
C ASP A 59 -10.42 4.05 -1.35
N ARG A 60 -11.26 4.97 -1.85
CA ARG A 60 -11.74 4.99 -3.24
C ARG A 60 -10.60 5.20 -4.25
N CYS A 61 -9.68 6.12 -3.96
CA CYS A 61 -8.47 6.35 -4.73
C CYS A 61 -7.51 5.16 -4.64
N ALA A 62 -7.54 4.35 -3.60
CA ALA A 62 -6.73 3.15 -3.55
C ALA A 62 -7.29 2.04 -4.45
N ASP A 63 -8.62 2.01 -4.63
CA ASP A 63 -9.28 1.05 -5.51
C ASP A 63 -9.12 1.42 -6.99
N ASP A 64 -9.29 2.70 -7.33
CA ASP A 64 -9.07 3.26 -8.66
C ASP A 64 -8.21 4.54 -8.59
N PRO A 65 -6.87 4.41 -8.52
CA PRO A 65 -5.99 5.54 -8.31
C PRO A 65 -5.87 6.43 -9.54
N PRO A 66 -6.18 7.74 -9.40
CA PRO A 66 -5.92 8.71 -10.46
C PRO A 66 -4.45 8.70 -10.86
N GLN A 67 -4.18 8.88 -12.15
CA GLN A 67 -2.81 8.87 -12.69
C GLN A 67 -1.89 9.87 -11.97
N ALA A 68 -2.38 11.08 -11.70
CA ALA A 68 -1.65 12.12 -10.99
C ALA A 68 -1.20 11.69 -9.58
N LEU A 69 -2.03 10.92 -8.87
CA LEU A 69 -1.69 10.39 -7.53
C LEU A 69 -0.55 9.37 -7.62
N LEU A 70 -0.58 8.49 -8.63
CA LEU A 70 0.46 7.50 -8.87
C LEU A 70 1.79 8.15 -9.26
N GLU A 71 1.74 9.21 -10.06
CA GLU A 71 2.93 9.99 -10.43
C GLU A 71 3.54 10.66 -9.21
N ARG A 72 2.73 11.30 -8.36
CA ARG A 72 3.19 11.90 -7.11
C ARG A 72 3.85 10.89 -6.19
N LEU A 73 3.23 9.73 -5.99
CA LEU A 73 3.82 8.63 -5.21
C LEU A 73 5.10 8.10 -5.85
N SER A 74 5.12 7.93 -7.17
CA SER A 74 6.28 7.45 -7.91
C SER A 74 7.47 8.40 -7.77
N SER A 75 7.25 9.70 -7.97
CA SER A 75 8.29 10.72 -7.79
C SER A 75 8.75 10.79 -6.34
N GLY A 76 7.83 10.75 -5.38
CA GLY A 76 8.15 10.84 -3.95
C GLY A 76 8.90 9.63 -3.39
N THR A 77 8.60 8.42 -3.88
CA THR A 77 9.10 7.16 -3.28
C THR A 77 10.02 6.36 -4.20
N GLY A 78 10.20 6.80 -5.45
CA GLY A 78 10.93 6.05 -6.48
C GLY A 78 10.27 4.73 -6.90
N GLN A 79 9.05 4.43 -6.45
CA GLN A 79 8.33 3.22 -6.84
C GLN A 79 7.75 3.36 -8.24
N SER A 80 7.95 2.37 -9.11
CA SER A 80 7.33 2.41 -10.43
C SER A 80 5.79 2.51 -10.35
N ILE A 81 5.18 3.30 -11.23
CA ILE A 81 3.72 3.41 -11.37
C ILE A 81 3.07 2.03 -11.54
N ARG A 82 3.70 1.13 -12.30
CA ARG A 82 3.23 -0.26 -12.48
C ARG A 82 3.12 -1.02 -11.15
N ARG A 83 4.08 -0.84 -10.24
CA ARG A 83 4.03 -1.47 -8.91
C ARG A 83 2.89 -0.90 -8.09
N LEU A 84 2.76 0.43 -8.05
CA LEU A 84 1.69 1.13 -7.32
C LEU A 84 0.29 0.73 -7.83
N ARG A 85 0.10 0.63 -9.15
CA ARG A 85 -1.15 0.09 -9.75
C ARG A 85 -1.44 -1.37 -9.38
N ASN A 86 -0.44 -2.17 -9.04
CA ASN A 86 -0.62 -3.55 -8.59
C ASN A 86 -0.88 -3.68 -7.08
N MET A 87 -1.06 -2.55 -6.39
CA MET A 87 -1.41 -2.47 -4.97
C MET A 87 -2.88 -2.06 -4.76
N THR A 88 -3.66 -1.86 -5.82
CA THR A 88 -5.12 -1.63 -5.70
C THR A 88 -5.82 -2.86 -5.12
N ASP A 89 -7.00 -2.69 -4.53
CA ASP A 89 -7.68 -3.79 -3.83
C ASP A 89 -7.88 -5.03 -4.69
N ALA A 90 -8.45 -4.87 -5.89
CA ALA A 90 -8.65 -5.97 -6.83
C ALA A 90 -7.35 -6.71 -7.17
N ARG A 91 -6.23 -5.98 -7.34
CA ARG A 91 -4.92 -6.55 -7.66
C ARG A 91 -4.28 -7.21 -6.45
N CYS A 92 -4.41 -6.60 -5.27
CA CYS A 92 -3.98 -7.16 -4.00
C CYS A 92 -4.69 -8.50 -3.71
N HIS A 93 -6.01 -8.53 -3.89
CA HIS A 93 -6.82 -9.72 -3.73
C HIS A 93 -6.39 -10.81 -4.73
N ALA A 94 -6.20 -10.47 -6.01
CA ALA A 94 -5.70 -11.42 -7.00
C ALA A 94 -4.33 -12.01 -6.63
N ARG A 95 -3.38 -11.17 -6.17
CA ARG A 95 -2.05 -11.62 -5.71
C ARG A 95 -2.15 -12.52 -4.48
N THR A 96 -3.06 -12.20 -3.56
CA THR A 96 -3.32 -13.02 -2.36
C THR A 96 -3.88 -14.38 -2.73
N LYS A 97 -4.84 -14.46 -3.67
CA LYS A 97 -5.36 -15.74 -4.19
C LYS A 97 -4.28 -16.59 -4.85
N VAL A 98 -3.41 -15.98 -5.64
CA VAL A 98 -2.28 -16.69 -6.28
C VAL A 98 -1.30 -17.21 -5.23
N ALA A 99 -0.97 -16.39 -4.24
CA ALA A 99 -0.09 -16.79 -3.14
C ALA A 99 -0.71 -17.94 -2.32
N ALA A 100 -1.99 -17.84 -1.95
CA ALA A 100 -2.70 -18.89 -1.24
C ALA A 100 -2.73 -20.20 -2.04
N ARG A 101 -3.03 -20.13 -3.35
CA ARG A 101 -3.00 -21.31 -4.23
C ARG A 101 -1.61 -21.93 -4.32
N TRP A 102 -0.55 -21.11 -4.30
CA TRP A 102 0.82 -21.60 -4.27
C TRP A 102 1.13 -22.32 -2.96
N VAL A 103 0.80 -21.72 -1.82
CA VAL A 103 0.98 -22.34 -0.50
C VAL A 103 0.25 -23.69 -0.42
N ILE A 104 -1.03 -23.74 -0.82
CA ILE A 104 -1.83 -24.97 -0.80
C ILE A 104 -1.21 -26.05 -1.70
N ARG A 105 -0.63 -25.67 -2.84
CA ARG A 105 0.04 -26.63 -3.72
C ARG A 105 1.34 -27.17 -3.10
N CYS A 106 2.08 -26.33 -2.38
CA CYS A 106 3.36 -26.70 -1.78
C CYS A 106 3.22 -27.47 -0.46
N ASP A 107 2.16 -27.21 0.30
CA ASP A 107 1.83 -27.90 1.54
C ASP A 107 0.30 -28.12 1.62
N PRO A 108 -0.23 -29.23 1.07
CA PRO A 108 -1.67 -29.51 1.09
C PRO A 108 -2.20 -29.77 2.51
N GLU A 109 -1.34 -30.20 3.45
CA GLU A 109 -1.74 -30.47 4.84
C GLU A 109 -2.06 -29.20 5.64
N ILE A 110 -1.69 -28.03 5.12
CA ILE A 110 -2.02 -26.74 5.75
C ILE A 110 -3.54 -26.51 5.85
N VAL A 111 -4.31 -27.05 4.90
CA VAL A 111 -5.78 -26.93 4.88
C VAL A 111 -6.40 -27.69 6.06
N HIS A 112 -5.90 -28.90 6.33
CA HIS A 112 -6.34 -29.70 7.48
C HIS A 112 -6.00 -28.99 8.80
N LYS A 113 -4.75 -28.51 8.95
CA LYS A 113 -4.31 -27.79 10.15
C LYS A 113 -5.10 -26.51 10.43
N MET A 114 -5.50 -25.76 9.39
CA MET A 114 -6.38 -24.60 9.54
C MET A 114 -7.78 -25.00 10.02
N ARG A 115 -8.35 -26.09 9.49
CA ARG A 115 -9.68 -26.57 9.88
C ARG A 115 -9.76 -26.97 11.36
N PHE A 116 -8.68 -27.52 11.93
CA PHE A 116 -8.63 -27.90 13.35
C PHE A 116 -8.47 -26.72 14.32
N ARG A 117 -7.94 -25.57 13.88
CA ARG A 117 -7.76 -24.39 14.76
C ARG A 117 -9.07 -23.66 15.07
N PHE A 118 -10.08 -23.75 14.21
CA PHE A 118 -11.37 -23.07 14.39
C PHE A 118 -12.42 -23.89 15.17
N SER A 119 -12.15 -25.15 15.51
CA SER A 119 -13.04 -25.97 16.35
C SER A 119 -12.66 -25.96 17.84
N GLY A 120 -11.67 -25.17 18.27
CA GLY A 120 -11.13 -25.18 19.64
C GLY A 120 -11.65 -24.12 20.61
N HIS A 121 -12.66 -23.31 20.27
CA HIS A 121 -13.28 -22.33 21.17
C HIS A 121 -14.78 -22.58 21.31
N GLY A 122 -15.12 -23.71 21.93
CA GLY A 122 -16.47 -24.04 22.39
C GLY A 122 -16.45 -24.36 23.88
N GLY A 123 -15.89 -23.45 24.70
CA GLY A 123 -16.01 -23.52 26.15
C GLY A 123 -17.29 -22.82 26.58
N PHE A 124 -18.42 -23.52 26.50
CA PHE A 124 -19.64 -23.07 27.16
C PHE A 124 -19.54 -23.48 28.62
N VAL A 125 -19.31 -22.49 29.48
CA VAL A 125 -19.52 -22.63 30.92
C VAL A 125 -21.01 -22.67 31.16
N ASP A 126 -21.51 -23.78 31.67
CA ASP A 126 -22.74 -23.84 32.45
C ASP A 126 -22.45 -24.73 33.66
N SER A 127 -22.29 -24.09 34.82
CA SER A 127 -22.38 -24.74 36.12
C SER A 127 -23.59 -24.13 36.81
N ILE A 128 -24.59 -24.97 37.06
CA ILE A 128 -25.64 -24.76 38.06
C ILE A 128 -25.09 -25.29 39.39
#